data_AF-A0A6C0KED6-F1
#
_entry.id   AF-A0A6C0KED6-F1
#
_cell.length_a   1.000
_cell.length_b   1.000
_cell.length_c   1.000
_cell.angle_alpha   90.00
_cell.angle_beta   90.00
_cell.angle_gamma   90.00
#
_symmetry.space_group_name_H-M   'P 1'
#
loop_
_entity.id
_entity.type
_entity.pdbx_description
1 polymer ?
#
loop_
_entity_poly.entity_id
_entity_poly.type
_entity_poly.pdbx_seq_one_letter_code
_entity_poly.pdbx_strand_id
1 'polypeptide(L)'
;MNNGVISIGGSCIPRMTIKSTLNFTKKGGYKTCPFDLLFSTFKGACYNIKNDFSEFFDGLHIIQKCPSNCITCRNSPFKNKGLISNNNGIIFEHESPTHAHLFNGGDSMMEWAKAKGDIEFFIRNNFEKLKQKYLIRINNFRKTIKENKRIILIRSKYPGENPPSEEEIKDLITGLEQKYIGKKFIFFDIDSSKQSLSDVFNGIK
;
A
#
# COMPACT_ATOMS: atom_id res chain seq x y z
N MET A 1 3.48 -16.51 -19.41
CA MET A 1 4.37 -15.40 -19.01
C MET A 1 4.05 -15.06 -17.56
N ASN A 2 5.04 -14.72 -16.73
CA ASN A 2 4.75 -14.34 -15.33
C ASN A 2 4.27 -12.88 -15.28
N ASN A 3 3.05 -12.70 -14.78
CA ASN A 3 2.43 -11.40 -14.53
C ASN A 3 2.68 -11.02 -13.06
N GLY A 4 3.23 -9.83 -12.83
CA GLY A 4 3.35 -9.24 -11.51
C GLY A 4 2.09 -8.45 -11.17
N VAL A 5 1.70 -8.44 -9.90
CA VAL A 5 0.55 -7.68 -9.43
C VAL A 5 0.95 -6.84 -8.21
N ILE A 6 0.64 -5.55 -8.24
CA ILE A 6 1.07 -4.58 -7.24
C ILE A 6 -0.11 -3.70 -6.86
N SER A 7 -0.40 -3.59 -5.56
CA SER A 7 -1.29 -2.56 -5.03
C SER A 7 -0.62 -1.19 -5.09
N ILE A 8 -1.36 -0.20 -5.58
CA ILE A 8 -0.99 1.23 -5.54
C ILE A 8 -2.16 2.07 -5.02
N GLY A 9 -2.09 2.41 -3.73
CA GLY A 9 -2.90 3.45 -3.09
C GLY A 9 -4.29 3.05 -2.60
N GLY A 10 -4.99 4.05 -2.07
CA GLY A 10 -6.38 3.98 -1.65
C GLY A 10 -6.60 3.48 -0.24
N SER A 11 -6.23 2.22 0.03
CA SER A 11 -6.42 1.54 1.32
C SER A 11 -5.87 0.11 1.25
N CYS A 12 -6.26 -0.76 2.18
CA CYS A 12 -6.01 -2.20 2.10
C CYS A 12 -6.88 -2.95 1.06
N ILE A 13 -7.90 -2.29 0.45
CA ILE A 13 -8.83 -2.91 -0.51
C ILE A 13 -8.10 -3.57 -1.69
N PRO A 14 -7.14 -2.93 -2.39
CA PRO A 14 -6.46 -3.56 -3.53
C PRO A 14 -5.77 -4.86 -3.16
N ARG A 15 -5.10 -4.89 -2.01
CA ARG A 15 -4.48 -6.12 -1.49
C ARG A 15 -5.53 -7.19 -1.23
N MET A 16 -6.65 -6.83 -0.61
CA MET A 16 -7.72 -7.79 -0.31
C MET A 16 -8.29 -8.38 -1.60
N THR A 17 -8.53 -7.55 -2.62
CA THR A 17 -8.98 -7.97 -3.96
C THR A 17 -7.97 -8.91 -4.64
N ILE A 18 -6.67 -8.58 -4.60
CA ILE A 18 -5.62 -9.47 -5.12
C ILE A 18 -5.70 -10.85 -4.47
N LYS A 19 -5.77 -10.89 -3.13
CA LYS A 19 -5.78 -12.15 -2.38
C LYS A 19 -7.02 -12.98 -2.66
N SER A 20 -8.20 -12.36 -2.68
CA SER A 20 -9.47 -13.08 -2.86
C SER A 20 -9.67 -13.52 -4.31
N THR A 21 -9.30 -12.69 -5.29
CA THR A 21 -9.56 -12.95 -6.71
C THR A 21 -8.50 -13.84 -7.35
N LEU A 22 -7.22 -13.64 -7.02
CA LEU A 22 -6.11 -14.38 -7.64
C LEU A 22 -5.61 -15.55 -6.78
N ASN A 23 -6.27 -15.80 -5.64
CA ASN A 23 -5.85 -16.79 -4.63
C ASN A 23 -4.38 -16.62 -4.19
N PHE A 24 -3.91 -15.37 -4.18
CA PHE A 24 -2.54 -15.03 -3.80
C PHE A 24 -2.39 -15.11 -2.27
N THR A 25 -1.65 -16.10 -1.80
CA THR A 25 -1.36 -16.29 -0.37
C THR A 25 0.11 -15.98 -0.07
N LYS A 26 0.46 -15.73 1.20
CA LYS A 26 1.87 -15.63 1.63
C LYS A 26 2.65 -16.90 1.28
N LYS A 27 2.04 -18.07 1.48
CA LYS A 27 2.62 -19.39 1.11
C LYS A 27 2.77 -19.54 -0.41
N GLY A 28 1.83 -18.98 -1.18
CA GLY A 28 1.85 -18.92 -2.64
C GLY A 28 2.73 -17.81 -3.23
N GLY A 29 3.60 -17.18 -2.43
CA GLY A 29 4.59 -16.22 -2.92
C GLY A 29 4.13 -14.76 -3.03
N TYR A 30 2.92 -14.41 -2.57
CA TYR A 30 2.51 -13.01 -2.52
C TYR A 30 3.35 -12.24 -1.50
N LYS A 31 4.17 -11.32 -2.01
CA LYS A 31 5.00 -10.44 -1.21
C LYS A 31 4.33 -9.09 -1.06
N THR A 32 4.13 -8.66 0.19
CA THR A 32 3.44 -7.41 0.47
C THR A 32 4.20 -6.22 -0.09
N CYS A 33 3.50 -5.32 -0.76
CA CYS A 33 4.03 -4.10 -1.36
C CYS A 33 3.82 -2.88 -0.43
N PRO A 34 4.42 -1.71 -0.71
CA PRO A 34 4.37 -0.55 0.18
C PRO A 34 2.93 -0.09 0.42
N PHE A 35 2.13 -0.01 -0.63
CA PHE A 35 0.78 0.58 -0.53
C PHE A 35 -0.28 -0.38 0.03
N ASP A 36 0.08 -1.62 0.35
CA ASP A 36 -0.84 -2.70 0.74
C ASP A 36 -1.69 -2.42 1.98
N LEU A 37 -1.19 -1.64 2.95
CA LEU A 37 -1.83 -1.41 4.26
C LEU A 37 -1.77 0.06 4.69
N LEU A 38 -1.51 0.96 3.75
CA LEU A 38 -1.46 2.39 4.04
C LEU A 38 -2.53 3.13 3.24
N PHE A 39 -2.87 4.29 3.75
CA PHE A 39 -3.70 5.27 3.10
C PHE A 39 -2.80 6.20 2.30
N SER A 40 -3.06 6.31 1.00
CA SER A 40 -2.36 7.21 0.09
C SER A 40 -3.32 7.65 -0.99
N THR A 41 -3.28 8.94 -1.31
CA THR A 41 -3.82 9.46 -2.57
C THR A 41 -3.06 8.84 -3.75
N PHE A 42 -3.69 8.85 -4.93
CA PHE A 42 -3.04 8.46 -6.17
C PHE A 42 -1.81 9.32 -6.45
N LYS A 43 -1.93 10.64 -6.29
CA LYS A 43 -0.80 11.58 -6.46
C LYS A 43 0.36 11.25 -5.51
N GLY A 44 0.08 10.97 -4.24
CA GLY A 44 1.10 10.56 -3.27
C GLY A 44 1.78 9.25 -3.66
N ALA A 45 1.01 8.26 -4.14
CA ALA A 45 1.56 6.99 -4.61
C ALA A 45 2.47 7.19 -5.83
N CYS A 46 2.01 7.95 -6.83
CA CYS A 46 2.78 8.30 -8.03
C CYS A 46 4.08 9.00 -7.68
N TYR A 47 4.03 10.01 -6.80
CA TYR A 47 5.21 10.74 -6.34
C TYR A 47 6.26 9.79 -5.75
N ASN A 48 5.84 8.92 -4.83
CA ASN A 48 6.76 7.97 -4.19
C ASN A 48 7.34 6.96 -5.19
N ILE A 49 6.55 6.46 -6.14
CA ILE A 49 7.02 5.54 -7.17
C ILE A 49 8.06 6.21 -8.09
N LYS A 50 7.78 7.44 -8.55
CA LYS A 50 8.66 8.20 -9.44
C LYS A 50 10.00 8.51 -8.77
N ASN A 51 9.98 8.96 -7.52
CA ASN A 51 11.18 9.28 -6.74
C ASN A 51 11.85 8.07 -6.09
N ASP A 52 11.51 6.85 -6.52
CA ASP A 52 12.07 5.60 -5.98
C ASP A 52 12.00 5.48 -4.45
N PHE A 53 10.93 6.02 -3.86
CA PHE A 53 10.67 6.04 -2.43
C PHE A 53 11.74 6.79 -1.60
N SER A 54 12.54 7.67 -2.21
CA SER A 54 13.62 8.42 -1.53
C SER A 54 13.11 9.22 -0.32
N GLU A 55 11.93 9.82 -0.44
CA GLU A 55 11.30 10.66 0.59
C GLU A 55 10.15 9.94 1.32
N PHE A 56 10.06 8.62 1.19
CA PHE A 56 8.91 7.85 1.71
C PHE A 56 8.78 7.93 3.25
N PHE A 57 9.88 8.20 3.95
CA PHE A 57 9.91 8.33 5.41
C PHE A 57 10.13 9.77 5.89
N ASP A 58 10.05 10.76 5.00
CA ASP A 58 10.38 12.14 5.35
C ASP A 58 9.27 12.78 6.19
N GLY A 59 9.70 13.39 7.30
CA GLY A 59 8.80 14.05 8.24
C GLY A 59 7.78 13.11 8.86
N LEU A 60 8.15 11.88 9.23
CA LEU A 60 7.26 11.00 9.99
C LEU A 60 6.83 11.66 11.31
N HIS A 61 5.52 11.73 11.53
CA HIS A 61 4.91 12.35 12.72
C HIS A 61 3.55 11.71 13.05
N ILE A 62 2.98 12.07 14.20
CA ILE A 62 1.64 11.63 14.61
C ILE A 62 0.63 12.73 14.33
N ILE A 63 -0.45 12.38 13.60
CA ILE A 63 -1.63 13.22 13.43
C ILE A 63 -2.77 12.71 14.32
N GLN A 64 -3.50 13.62 14.97
CA GLN A 64 -4.60 13.24 15.88
C GLN A 64 -5.92 13.00 15.15
N LYS A 65 -6.03 13.40 13.88
CA LYS A 65 -7.26 13.32 13.10
C LYS A 65 -7.15 12.20 12.07
N CYS A 66 -8.08 11.25 12.13
CA CYS A 66 -8.32 10.38 10.99
C CYS A 66 -8.91 11.24 9.85
N PRO A 67 -8.31 11.26 8.64
CA PRO A 67 -8.80 12.11 7.55
C PRO A 67 -10.15 11.64 7.00
N SER A 68 -10.49 10.37 7.21
CA SER A 68 -11.77 9.81 6.86
C SER A 68 -12.63 9.64 8.11
N ASN A 69 -13.96 9.58 7.95
CA ASN A 69 -14.88 9.07 8.97
C ASN A 69 -14.66 7.56 9.20
N CYS A 70 -13.41 7.12 9.31
CA CYS A 70 -13.01 5.74 9.34
C CYS A 70 -13.67 5.07 10.55
N ILE A 71 -14.52 4.08 10.25
CA ILE A 71 -15.31 3.41 11.28
C ILE A 71 -14.39 2.63 12.23
N THR A 72 -13.27 2.12 11.71
CA THR A 72 -12.23 1.43 12.48
C THR A 72 -11.55 2.37 13.47
N CYS A 73 -11.22 3.60 13.06
CA CYS A 73 -10.71 4.62 13.96
C CYS A 73 -11.71 4.96 15.06
N ARG A 74 -13.00 5.16 14.71
CA ARG A 74 -14.06 5.54 15.67
C ARG A 74 -14.32 4.46 16.72
N ASN A 75 -14.28 3.20 16.30
CA ASN A 75 -14.55 2.05 17.16
C ASN A 75 -13.29 1.49 17.83
N SER A 76 -12.12 2.08 17.58
CA SER A 76 -10.89 1.63 18.19
C SER A 76 -10.85 1.94 19.69
N PRO A 77 -10.39 1.00 20.53
CA PRO A 77 -10.09 1.29 21.94
C PRO A 77 -8.96 2.33 22.10
N PHE A 78 -8.21 2.63 21.03
CA PHE A 78 -7.07 3.55 21.02
C PHE A 78 -7.30 4.81 20.18
N LYS A 79 -8.56 5.17 19.89
CA LYS A 79 -8.94 6.26 18.95
C LYS A 79 -8.26 7.62 19.14
N ASN A 80 -7.78 7.94 20.35
CA ASN A 80 -7.12 9.21 20.68
C ASN A 80 -5.57 9.13 20.66
N LYS A 81 -5.00 8.02 20.17
CA LYS A 81 -3.54 7.82 20.14
C LYS A 81 -2.88 8.30 18.84
N GLY A 82 -3.68 8.66 17.85
CA GLY A 82 -3.24 9.24 16.59
C GLY A 82 -2.78 8.22 15.55
N LEU A 83 -2.54 8.74 14.35
CA LEU A 83 -2.09 8.01 13.18
C LEU A 83 -0.69 8.48 12.78
N ILE A 84 0.16 7.56 12.32
CA ILE A 84 1.46 7.90 11.77
C ILE A 84 1.25 8.42 10.34
N SER A 85 1.80 9.59 10.04
CA SER A 85 1.79 10.22 8.73
C SER A 85 3.20 10.67 8.33
N ASN A 86 3.42 10.96 7.05
CA ASN A 86 4.63 11.62 6.53
C ASN A 86 4.29 12.93 5.82
N ASN A 87 5.31 13.66 5.33
CA ASN A 87 5.14 14.90 4.57
C ASN A 87 4.43 14.72 3.22
N ASN A 88 4.43 13.50 2.67
CA ASN A 88 3.78 13.15 1.42
C ASN A 88 2.30 12.79 1.58
N GLY A 89 1.73 12.97 2.78
CA GLY A 89 0.33 12.67 3.08
C GLY A 89 0.02 11.17 3.11
N ILE A 90 1.03 10.31 3.21
CA ILE A 90 0.85 8.87 3.44
C ILE A 90 0.51 8.66 4.91
N ILE A 91 -0.51 7.84 5.16
CA ILE A 91 -0.93 7.47 6.51
C ILE A 91 -0.76 5.97 6.71
N PHE A 92 0.06 5.60 7.69
CA PHE A 92 0.38 4.22 8.04
C PHE A 92 -0.64 3.66 9.04
N GLU A 93 -1.90 3.58 8.59
CA GLU A 93 -3.05 3.28 9.47
C GLU A 93 -2.84 2.01 10.29
N HIS A 94 -2.43 0.90 9.66
CA HIS A 94 -2.28 -0.41 10.28
C HIS A 94 -1.09 -0.52 11.26
N GLU A 95 -0.13 0.39 11.17
CA GLU A 95 1.03 0.47 12.04
C GLU A 95 0.89 1.60 13.08
N SER A 96 -0.23 2.31 13.07
CA SER A 96 -0.48 3.42 13.99
C SER A 96 -0.99 2.96 15.36
N PRO A 97 -0.70 3.71 16.44
CA PRO A 97 -1.23 3.42 17.77
C PRO A 97 -2.76 3.28 17.84
N THR A 98 -3.49 4.12 17.09
CA THR A 98 -4.95 4.00 16.96
C THR A 98 -5.40 2.62 16.46
N HIS A 99 -4.57 1.86 15.74
CA HIS A 99 -4.89 0.52 15.26
C HIS A 99 -4.04 -0.58 15.89
N ALA A 100 -3.46 -0.37 17.07
CA ALA A 100 -2.68 -1.39 17.76
C ALA A 100 -3.48 -2.70 18.04
N HIS A 101 -4.81 -2.62 18.10
CA HIS A 101 -5.69 -3.80 18.20
C HIS A 101 -5.67 -4.69 16.94
N LEU A 102 -5.20 -4.16 15.81
CA LEU A 102 -5.02 -4.87 14.53
C LEU A 102 -3.61 -5.45 14.37
N PHE A 103 -2.77 -5.42 15.40
CA PHE A 103 -1.44 -6.06 15.41
C PHE A 103 -1.57 -7.60 15.43
N ASN A 104 -2.17 -8.16 14.37
CA ASN A 104 -2.61 -9.55 14.26
C ASN A 104 -1.98 -10.25 13.04
N GLY A 105 -1.76 -11.57 13.15
CA GLY A 105 -1.97 -12.52 12.04
C GLY A 105 -0.86 -12.66 11.01
N GLY A 106 0.34 -13.06 11.44
CA GLY A 106 1.39 -13.61 10.58
C GLY A 106 2.56 -12.68 10.25
N ASP A 107 2.74 -11.63 11.04
CA ASP A 107 3.98 -10.83 11.11
C ASP A 107 4.47 -10.90 12.56
N SER A 108 5.56 -11.65 12.79
CA SER A 108 6.07 -11.98 14.13
C SER A 108 6.34 -10.73 14.98
N MET A 109 6.67 -9.62 14.32
CA MET A 109 6.93 -8.35 14.97
C MET A 109 5.66 -7.71 15.53
N MET A 110 4.55 -7.77 14.78
CA MET A 110 3.24 -7.28 15.24
C MET A 110 2.65 -8.17 16.33
N GLU A 111 2.82 -9.49 16.20
CA GLU A 111 2.37 -10.46 17.22
C GLU A 111 3.04 -10.23 18.56
N TRP A 112 4.36 -10.00 18.56
CA TRP A 112 5.10 -9.65 19.77
C TRP A 112 4.58 -8.35 20.39
N ALA A 113 4.41 -7.30 19.58
CA ALA A 113 3.94 -6.00 20.07
C ALA A 113 2.55 -6.13 20.71
N LYS A 114 1.63 -6.84 20.06
CA LYS A 114 0.29 -7.12 20.61
C LYS A 114 0.35 -7.90 21.91
N ALA A 115 1.14 -8.98 21.96
CA ALA A 115 1.27 -9.81 23.17
C ALA A 115 1.80 -9.02 24.37
N LYS A 116 2.57 -7.96 24.11
CA LYS A 116 3.09 -7.04 25.14
C LYS A 116 2.19 -5.84 25.41
N GLY A 117 1.07 -5.69 24.69
CA GLY A 117 0.24 -4.48 24.76
C GLY A 117 0.99 -3.21 24.32
N ASP A 118 2.04 -3.36 23.50
CA ASP A 118 2.93 -2.28 23.08
C ASP A 118 2.32 -1.50 21.91
N ILE A 119 1.43 -0.57 22.25
CA ILE A 119 0.73 0.27 21.27
C ILE A 119 1.64 1.30 20.59
N GLU A 120 2.83 1.55 21.16
CA GLU A 120 3.80 2.53 20.66
C GLU A 120 4.95 1.89 19.87
N PHE A 121 4.85 0.58 19.62
CA PHE A 121 5.89 -0.23 19.00
C PHE A 121 6.51 0.38 17.73
N PHE A 122 5.69 0.99 16.88
CA PHE A 122 6.11 1.58 15.60
C PHE A 122 6.55 3.05 15.69
N ILE A 123 6.31 3.73 16.82
CA ILE A 123 6.62 5.17 16.97
C ILE A 123 7.88 5.40 17.80
N ARG A 124 8.18 4.48 18.75
CA ARG A 124 9.40 4.56 19.55
C ARG A 124 10.66 4.47 18.68
N ASN A 125 11.76 4.99 19.20
CA ASN A 125 13.07 5.02 18.53
C ASN A 125 12.99 5.66 17.13
N ASN A 126 12.30 6.79 17.02
CA ASN A 126 12.18 7.55 15.76
C ASN A 126 11.69 6.68 14.58
N PHE A 127 10.61 5.92 14.80
CA PHE A 127 9.94 5.09 13.81
C PHE A 127 10.80 3.98 13.18
N GLU A 128 11.85 3.50 13.86
CA GLU A 128 12.80 2.52 13.32
C GLU A 128 12.11 1.25 12.78
N LYS A 129 11.18 0.68 13.57
CA LYS A 129 10.47 -0.56 13.20
C LYS A 129 9.49 -0.36 12.04
N LEU A 130 8.93 0.84 11.91
CA LEU A 130 8.11 1.20 10.76
C LEU A 130 8.97 1.24 9.50
N LYS A 131 10.12 1.93 9.57
CA LYS A 131 11.09 2.03 8.47
C LYS A 131 11.56 0.65 8.01
N GLN A 132 11.98 -0.21 8.94
CA GLN A 132 12.40 -1.59 8.65
C GLN A 132 11.31 -2.37 7.89
N LYS A 133 10.06 -2.32 8.37
CA LYS A 133 8.93 -3.01 7.75
C LYS A 133 8.67 -2.54 6.33
N TYR A 134 8.68 -1.24 6.11
CA TYR A 134 8.35 -0.66 4.81
C TYR A 134 9.51 -0.74 3.81
N LEU A 135 10.76 -0.74 4.25
CA LEU A 135 11.90 -1.05 3.38
C LEU A 135 11.79 -2.46 2.77
N ILE A 136 11.36 -3.46 3.55
CA ILE A 136 11.08 -4.80 3.04
C ILE A 136 9.98 -4.75 1.97
N ARG A 137 8.90 -4.00 2.21
CA ARG A 137 7.80 -3.84 1.26
C ARG A 137 8.22 -3.12 -0.03
N ILE A 138 9.06 -2.09 0.07
CA ILE A 138 9.62 -1.38 -1.09
C ILE A 138 10.50 -2.33 -1.90
N ASN A 139 11.32 -3.14 -1.24
CA ASN A 139 12.13 -4.14 -1.93
C ASN A 139 11.28 -5.22 -2.60
N ASN A 140 10.16 -5.62 -1.99
CA ASN A 140 9.20 -6.51 -2.63
C ASN A 140 8.59 -5.89 -3.89
N PHE A 141 8.21 -4.61 -3.86
CA PHE A 141 7.74 -3.88 -5.05
C PHE A 141 8.78 -3.92 -6.17
N ARG A 142 10.03 -3.54 -5.87
CA ARG A 142 11.14 -3.57 -6.84
C ARG A 142 11.36 -4.97 -7.40
N LYS A 143 11.33 -5.98 -6.53
CA LYS A 143 11.50 -7.40 -6.90
C LYS A 143 10.37 -7.87 -7.83
N THR A 144 9.11 -7.54 -7.53
CA THR A 144 7.97 -7.88 -8.38
C THR A 144 8.13 -7.29 -9.78
N ILE A 145 8.56 -6.03 -9.91
CA ILE A 145 8.81 -5.43 -11.23
C ILE A 145 9.98 -6.13 -11.94
N LYS A 146 11.08 -6.40 -11.23
CA LYS A 146 12.26 -7.06 -11.79
C LYS A 146 11.93 -8.44 -12.37
N GLU A 147 11.17 -9.26 -11.65
CA GLU A 147 10.91 -10.66 -11.97
C GLU A 147 9.83 -10.87 -13.05
N ASN A 148 9.01 -9.87 -13.33
CA ASN A 148 7.87 -10.02 -14.24
C ASN A 148 8.04 -9.13 -15.48
N LYS A 149 7.61 -9.59 -16.65
CA LYS A 149 7.62 -8.77 -17.88
C LYS A 149 6.42 -7.82 -17.96
N ARG A 150 5.29 -8.25 -17.40
CA ARG A 150 4.03 -7.52 -17.37
C ARG A 150 3.63 -7.30 -15.91
N ILE A 151 3.24 -6.08 -15.55
CA ILE A 151 2.89 -5.67 -14.20
C ILE A 151 1.50 -5.04 -14.22
N ILE A 152 0.59 -5.55 -13.39
CA ILE A 152 -0.74 -4.98 -13.16
C ILE A 152 -0.68 -4.15 -11.87
N LEU A 153 -0.90 -2.86 -12.02
CA LEU A 153 -1.03 -1.90 -10.95
C LEU A 153 -2.50 -1.80 -10.57
N ILE A 154 -2.84 -2.13 -9.32
CA ILE A 154 -4.21 -2.17 -8.84
C ILE A 154 -4.43 -1.06 -7.85
N ARG A 155 -5.43 -0.23 -8.12
CA ARG A 155 -5.80 0.92 -7.30
C ARG A 155 -7.21 0.74 -6.76
N SER A 156 -7.43 1.26 -5.56
CA SER A 156 -8.75 1.68 -5.09
C SER A 156 -8.67 3.16 -4.76
N LYS A 157 -9.79 3.86 -4.76
CA LYS A 157 -9.84 5.27 -4.38
C LYS A 157 -9.54 5.47 -2.90
N TYR A 158 -8.82 6.54 -2.62
CA TYR A 158 -8.76 7.07 -1.27
C TYR A 158 -10.12 7.72 -0.93
N PRO A 159 -10.64 7.64 0.30
CA PRO A 159 -11.91 8.27 0.65
C PRO A 159 -11.93 9.77 0.33
N GLY A 160 -12.94 10.21 -0.43
CA GLY A 160 -13.09 11.60 -0.86
C GLY A 160 -12.15 12.02 -2.01
N GLU A 161 -11.36 11.10 -2.56
CA GLU A 161 -10.54 11.35 -3.74
C GLU A 161 -11.33 11.11 -5.03
N ASN A 162 -11.15 12.00 -6.00
CA ASN A 162 -11.65 11.79 -7.35
C ASN A 162 -10.90 10.62 -8.04
N PRO A 163 -11.49 9.97 -9.04
CA PRO A 163 -10.74 9.11 -9.94
C PRO A 163 -9.58 9.88 -10.59
N PRO A 164 -8.41 9.25 -10.80
CA PRO A 164 -7.33 9.89 -11.54
C PRO A 164 -7.75 10.13 -12.98
N SER A 165 -7.24 11.21 -13.58
CA SER A 165 -7.47 11.46 -15.01
C SER A 165 -6.70 10.47 -15.88
N GLU A 166 -7.10 10.34 -17.13
CA GLU A 166 -6.38 9.50 -18.10
C GLU A 166 -4.93 9.97 -18.29
N GLU A 167 -4.69 11.28 -18.24
CA GLU A 167 -3.35 11.86 -18.30
C GLU A 167 -2.50 11.48 -17.09
N GLU A 168 -3.06 11.52 -15.87
CA GLU A 168 -2.33 11.12 -14.66
C GLU A 168 -1.95 9.64 -14.70
N ILE A 169 -2.85 8.78 -15.19
CA ILE A 169 -2.56 7.36 -15.39
C ILE A 169 -1.47 7.18 -16.45
N LYS A 170 -1.60 7.86 -17.60
CA LYS A 170 -0.64 7.78 -18.70
C LYS A 170 0.76 8.24 -18.27
N ASP A 171 0.83 9.31 -17.50
CA ASP A 171 2.07 9.84 -16.94
C ASP A 171 2.75 8.85 -15.98
N LEU A 172 1.99 8.21 -15.08
CA LEU A 172 2.51 7.13 -14.22
C LEU A 172 3.08 5.97 -15.05
N ILE A 173 2.30 5.46 -16.01
CA ILE A 173 2.68 4.31 -16.84
C ILE A 173 3.92 4.63 -17.67
N THR A 174 3.94 5.78 -18.34
CA THR A 174 5.08 6.21 -19.17
C THR A 174 6.34 6.35 -18.32
N GLY A 175 6.26 6.97 -17.14
CA GLY A 175 7.39 7.11 -16.24
C GLY A 175 7.93 5.76 -15.75
N LEU A 176 7.05 4.79 -15.49
CA LEU A 176 7.43 3.43 -15.12
C LEU A 176 8.09 2.67 -16.28
N GLU A 177 7.57 2.79 -17.50
CA GLU A 177 8.13 2.12 -18.68
C GLU A 177 9.50 2.70 -19.08
N GLN A 178 9.70 4.01 -18.90
CA GLN A 178 11.01 4.66 -19.07
C GLN A 178 12.02 4.20 -18.01
N LYS A 179 11.59 4.08 -16.75
CA LYS A 179 12.45 3.64 -15.64
C LYS A 179 12.77 2.15 -15.70
N TYR A 180 11.83 1.34 -16.15
CA TYR A 180 11.94 -0.12 -16.19
C TYR A 180 11.82 -0.62 -17.63
N ILE A 181 12.91 -0.44 -18.39
CA ILE A 181 12.99 -0.81 -19.81
C ILE A 181 12.60 -2.28 -20.04
N GLY A 182 11.76 -2.51 -21.05
CA GLY A 182 11.27 -3.83 -21.43
C GLY A 182 10.18 -4.40 -20.52
N LYS A 183 9.68 -3.60 -19.58
CA LYS A 183 8.49 -3.93 -18.78
C LYS A 183 7.25 -3.28 -19.39
N LYS A 184 6.10 -3.94 -19.26
CA LYS A 184 4.78 -3.40 -19.62
C LYS A 184 3.96 -3.21 -18.36
N PHE A 185 3.33 -2.06 -18.20
CA PHE A 185 2.46 -1.77 -17.07
C PHE A 185 1.00 -1.66 -17.51
N ILE A 186 0.10 -2.16 -16.68
CA ILE A 186 -1.36 -2.10 -16.88
C ILE A 186 -1.95 -1.50 -15.62
N PHE A 187 -2.76 -0.46 -15.77
CA PHE A 187 -3.47 0.15 -14.66
C PHE A 187 -4.88 -0.44 -14.54
N PHE A 188 -5.27 -0.81 -13.32
CA PHE A 188 -6.59 -1.32 -13.00
C PHE A 188 -7.14 -0.60 -11.77
N ASP A 189 -8.23 0.15 -11.95
CA ASP A 189 -8.94 0.81 -10.86
C ASP A 189 -10.18 0.01 -10.47
N ILE A 190 -10.18 -0.51 -9.24
CA ILE A 190 -11.27 -1.34 -8.71
C ILE A 190 -12.59 -0.56 -8.69
N ASP A 191 -12.54 0.74 -8.42
CA ASP A 191 -13.74 1.54 -8.20
C ASP A 191 -14.44 1.98 -9.49
N SER A 192 -13.75 1.94 -10.63
CA SER A 192 -14.24 2.45 -11.92
C SER A 192 -14.21 1.42 -13.05
N SER A 193 -13.52 0.30 -12.87
CA SER A 193 -13.44 -0.75 -13.89
C SER A 193 -14.76 -1.48 -14.08
N LYS A 194 -15.18 -1.63 -15.34
CA LYS A 194 -16.26 -2.52 -15.75
C LYS A 194 -15.82 -3.98 -15.92
N GLN A 195 -14.51 -4.23 -16.01
CA GLN A 195 -13.92 -5.56 -16.15
C GLN A 195 -13.53 -6.12 -14.79
N SER A 196 -13.64 -7.43 -14.60
CA SER A 196 -13.14 -8.07 -13.38
C SER A 196 -11.60 -8.13 -13.39
N LEU A 197 -10.99 -8.13 -12.21
CA LEU A 197 -9.54 -8.32 -12.10
C LEU A 197 -9.09 -9.65 -12.70
N SER A 198 -9.91 -10.71 -12.59
CA SER A 198 -9.64 -12.00 -13.22
C SER A 198 -9.57 -11.89 -14.74
N ASP A 199 -10.47 -11.13 -15.36
CA ASP A 199 -10.49 -10.94 -16.81
C ASP A 199 -9.25 -10.19 -17.28
N VAL A 200 -8.86 -9.13 -16.55
CA VAL A 200 -7.62 -8.40 -16.84
C VAL A 200 -6.42 -9.33 -16.68
N PHE A 201 -6.37 -10.13 -15.61
CA PHE A 201 -5.28 -11.07 -15.39
C PHE A 201 -5.19 -12.17 -16.47
N ASN A 202 -6.33 -12.70 -16.92
CA ASN A 202 -6.44 -13.82 -17.88
C ASN A 202 -6.39 -13.39 -19.35
N GLY A 203 -6.85 -12.18 -19.68
CA GLY A 203 -6.84 -11.60 -21.03
C GLY A 203 -5.46 -11.21 -21.53
N ILE A 204 -4.43 -11.31 -20.68
CA ILE A 204 -3.03 -11.03 -20.98
C ILE A 204 -2.32 -12.29 -21.55
N LYS A 205 -2.99 -13.12 -22.35
CA LYS A 205 -2.34 -14.27 -23.02
C LYS A 205 -1.27 -13.83 -24.02
#